data_AF-A0A1G9H9E9-F1
#
_entry.id   AF-A0A1G9H9E9-F1
#
_cell.length_a   1.000
_cell.length_b   1.000
_cell.length_c   1.000
_cell.angle_alpha   90.00
_cell.angle_beta   90.00
_cell.angle_gamma   90.00
#
_symmetry.space_group_name_H-M   'P 1'
#
loop_
_entity.id
_entity.type
_entity.pdbx_description
1 polymer ?
#
loop_
_entity_poly.entity_id
_entity_poly.type
_entity_poly.pdbx_seq_one_letter_code
_entity_poly.pdbx_strand_id
1 'polypeptide(L)'
;MTRPITLLVEGESDKALVEALAPRYGVDLDDLGIEVVSMNGAGNAGRYIRETTAAGHRVGGLYDEAEEHFVTNALGRQVGEDLSGQGFFACRRDLEDEMIRAIGAARIVEILEANGEGGKFRTLQNQPEHRGEEVADQLHRFFGTASGRKIRYGTILGEAVELESIPDPLIGLLTWCWG
;
A
#
# COMPACT_ATOMS: atom_id res chain seq x y z
N MET A 1 23.06 -15.29 -10.67
CA MET A 1 22.11 -14.20 -11.00
C MET A 1 21.09 -14.18 -9.89
N THR A 2 20.88 -13.04 -9.26
CA THR A 2 19.81 -12.86 -8.27
C THR A 2 18.48 -13.19 -8.93
N ARG A 3 17.63 -13.93 -8.22
CA ARG A 3 16.29 -14.29 -8.70
C ARG A 3 15.46 -13.00 -8.74
N PRO A 4 14.84 -12.61 -9.87
CA PRO A 4 14.06 -11.38 -9.95
C PRO A 4 12.94 -11.39 -8.92
N ILE A 5 12.60 -10.22 -8.40
CA ILE A 5 11.61 -10.08 -7.33
C ILE A 5 10.36 -9.42 -7.90
N THR A 6 9.19 -9.91 -7.50
CA THR A 6 7.93 -9.25 -7.79
C THR A 6 7.22 -8.97 -6.46
N LEU A 7 6.91 -7.69 -6.24
CA LEU A 7 6.12 -7.22 -5.10
C LEU A 7 4.66 -7.06 -5.57
N LEU A 8 3.78 -7.87 -5.03
CA LEU A 8 2.36 -7.83 -5.33
C LEU A 8 1.64 -6.85 -4.40
N VAL A 9 0.81 -6.00 -4.97
CA VAL A 9 -0.06 -5.07 -4.23
C VAL A 9 -1.47 -5.13 -4.80
N GLU A 10 -2.48 -4.70 -4.04
CA GLU A 10 -3.87 -4.87 -4.45
C GLU A 10 -4.23 -3.97 -5.65
N GLY A 11 -3.85 -2.69 -5.60
CA GLY A 11 -4.22 -1.71 -6.62
C GLY A 11 -3.08 -0.83 -7.13
N GLU A 12 -3.40 -0.04 -8.16
CA GLU A 12 -2.47 0.92 -8.76
C GLU A 12 -2.07 2.05 -7.80
N SER A 13 -2.90 2.38 -6.80
CA SER A 13 -2.53 3.35 -5.76
C SER A 13 -1.42 2.85 -4.86
N ASP A 14 -1.53 1.58 -4.44
CA ASP A 14 -0.54 0.94 -3.59
C ASP A 14 0.77 0.77 -4.34
N LYS A 15 0.68 0.42 -5.63
CA LYS A 15 1.83 0.36 -6.54
C LYS A 15 2.55 1.71 -6.58
N ALA A 16 1.82 2.78 -6.88
CA ALA A 16 2.38 4.12 -6.97
C ALA A 16 3.00 4.60 -5.64
N LEU A 17 2.46 4.16 -4.50
CA LEU A 17 3.01 4.43 -3.18
C LEU A 17 4.33 3.68 -2.95
N VAL A 18 4.36 2.36 -3.18
CA VAL A 18 5.56 1.53 -3.01
C VAL A 18 6.69 2.01 -3.93
N GLU A 19 6.38 2.31 -5.20
CA GLU A 19 7.37 2.84 -6.15
C GLU A 19 7.94 4.19 -5.72
N ALA A 20 7.12 5.07 -5.13
CA ALA A 20 7.59 6.36 -4.61
C ALA A 20 8.42 6.22 -3.33
N LEU A 21 8.07 5.26 -2.46
CA LEU A 21 8.71 5.07 -1.17
C LEU A 21 10.03 4.28 -1.25
N ALA A 22 10.10 3.25 -2.11
CA ALA A 22 11.22 2.32 -2.14
C ALA A 22 12.60 3.01 -2.29
N PRO A 23 12.80 3.97 -3.22
CA PRO A 23 14.08 4.66 -3.35
C PRO A 23 14.44 5.49 -2.12
N ARG A 24 13.45 6.10 -1.45
CA ARG A 24 13.66 6.88 -0.22
C ARG A 24 14.14 5.99 0.93
N TYR A 25 13.69 4.73 0.95
CA TYR A 25 14.12 3.71 1.90
C TYR A 25 15.45 3.04 1.51
N GLY A 26 16.05 3.40 0.36
CA GLY A 26 17.30 2.82 -0.12
C GLY A 26 17.13 1.51 -0.92
N VAL A 27 15.93 1.21 -1.38
CA VAL A 27 15.64 0.10 -2.29
C VAL A 27 15.50 0.64 -3.71
N ASP A 28 16.56 0.47 -4.50
CA ASP A 28 16.52 0.77 -5.94
C ASP A 28 15.87 -0.39 -6.69
N LEU A 29 14.64 -0.18 -7.16
CA LEU A 29 13.84 -1.22 -7.79
C LEU A 29 14.46 -1.70 -9.12
N ASP A 30 15.03 -0.80 -9.91
CA ASP A 30 15.60 -1.13 -11.22
C ASP A 30 16.92 -1.89 -11.05
N ASP A 31 17.81 -1.40 -10.19
CA ASP A 31 19.11 -2.04 -9.92
C ASP A 31 18.95 -3.43 -9.28
N LEU A 32 17.90 -3.62 -8.46
CA LEU A 32 17.59 -4.90 -7.84
C LEU A 32 16.70 -5.81 -8.70
N GLY A 33 16.23 -5.34 -9.86
CA GLY A 33 15.32 -6.09 -10.73
C GLY A 33 14.01 -6.46 -10.04
N ILE A 34 13.46 -5.52 -9.26
CA ILE A 34 12.21 -5.63 -8.53
C ILE A 34 11.09 -5.01 -9.35
N GLU A 35 10.03 -5.79 -9.61
CA GLU A 35 8.81 -5.30 -10.25
C GLU A 35 7.68 -5.15 -9.22
N VAL A 36 7.03 -3.98 -9.19
CA VAL A 36 5.82 -3.79 -8.39
C VAL A 36 4.59 -4.01 -9.28
N VAL A 37 3.73 -4.96 -8.91
CA VAL A 37 2.60 -5.41 -9.72
C VAL A 37 1.30 -5.26 -8.94
N SER A 38 0.38 -4.46 -9.50
CA SER A 38 -1.01 -4.39 -9.07
C SER A 38 -1.77 -5.64 -9.51
N MET A 39 -2.42 -6.30 -8.56
CA MET A 39 -3.23 -7.49 -8.80
C MET A 39 -4.64 -7.15 -9.31
N ASN A 40 -5.01 -5.87 -9.32
CA ASN A 40 -6.36 -5.40 -9.63
C ASN A 40 -7.42 -6.08 -8.74
N GLY A 41 -7.16 -6.13 -7.43
CA GLY A 41 -8.03 -6.71 -6.41
C GLY A 41 -7.45 -7.96 -5.75
N ALA A 42 -7.65 -8.10 -4.43
CA ALA A 42 -7.07 -9.17 -3.62
C ALA A 42 -7.51 -10.58 -4.03
N GLY A 43 -8.71 -10.74 -4.60
CA GLY A 43 -9.19 -12.03 -5.13
C GLY A 43 -8.31 -12.64 -6.23
N ASN A 44 -7.42 -11.86 -6.84
CA ASN A 44 -6.46 -12.34 -7.83
C ASN A 44 -5.15 -12.86 -7.21
N ALA A 45 -4.92 -12.72 -5.90
CA ALA A 45 -3.64 -13.05 -5.25
C ALA A 45 -3.15 -14.45 -5.57
N GLY A 46 -4.03 -15.45 -5.46
CA GLY A 46 -3.65 -16.84 -5.77
C GLY A 46 -3.19 -17.05 -7.22
N ARG A 47 -3.74 -16.31 -8.18
CA ARG A 47 -3.30 -16.37 -9.59
C ARG A 47 -1.91 -15.78 -9.74
N TYR A 48 -1.70 -14.55 -9.28
CA TYR A 48 -0.43 -13.84 -9.39
C TYR A 48 0.70 -14.57 -8.66
N ILE A 49 0.48 -15.00 -7.41
CA ILE A 49 1.48 -15.75 -6.63
C ILE A 49 1.95 -17.00 -7.40
N ARG A 50 1.01 -17.78 -7.97
CA ARG A 50 1.36 -18.98 -8.75
C ARG A 50 2.10 -18.64 -10.04
N GLU A 51 1.60 -17.69 -10.83
CA GLU A 51 2.19 -17.29 -12.11
C GLU A 51 3.60 -16.74 -11.93
N THR A 52 3.79 -15.82 -10.98
CA THR A 52 5.09 -15.23 -10.62
C THR A 52 6.07 -16.28 -10.09
N THR A 53 5.61 -17.19 -9.22
CA THR A 53 6.47 -18.28 -8.71
C THR A 53 6.88 -19.24 -9.84
N ALA A 54 5.97 -19.58 -10.75
CA ALA A 54 6.24 -20.44 -11.90
C ALA A 54 7.20 -19.79 -12.92
N ALA A 55 7.16 -18.46 -13.05
CA ALA A 55 8.15 -17.68 -13.80
C ALA A 55 9.55 -17.66 -13.13
N GLY A 56 9.68 -18.26 -11.95
CA GLY A 56 10.95 -18.29 -11.22
C GLY A 56 11.26 -16.97 -10.54
N HIS A 57 10.30 -16.10 -10.25
CA HIS A 57 10.51 -14.89 -9.45
C HIS A 57 10.40 -15.22 -7.96
N ARG A 58 11.09 -14.46 -7.10
CA ARG A 58 10.73 -14.39 -5.68
C ARG A 58 9.51 -13.49 -5.59
N VAL A 59 8.50 -13.92 -4.84
CA VAL A 59 7.26 -13.17 -4.72
C VAL A 59 7.03 -12.78 -3.27
N GLY A 60 6.74 -11.51 -3.06
CA GLY A 60 6.27 -10.94 -1.80
C GLY A 60 5.13 -9.97 -2.07
N GLY A 61 4.54 -9.39 -1.04
CA GLY A 61 3.46 -8.43 -1.26
C GLY A 61 2.79 -7.87 -0.03
N LEU A 62 1.95 -6.88 -0.25
CA LEU A 62 1.03 -6.32 0.73
C LEU A 62 -0.37 -6.87 0.49
N TYR A 63 -1.11 -7.07 1.57
CA TYR A 63 -2.53 -7.43 1.52
C TYR A 63 -3.24 -6.86 2.74
N ASP A 64 -4.54 -6.66 2.66
CA ASP A 64 -5.33 -6.18 3.80
C ASP A 64 -5.72 -7.34 4.71
N GLU A 65 -5.78 -7.15 6.03
CA GLU A 65 -6.15 -8.20 7.00
C GLU A 65 -7.49 -8.89 6.62
N ALA A 66 -8.45 -8.14 6.09
CA ALA A 66 -9.73 -8.67 5.62
C ALA A 66 -9.58 -9.70 4.48
N GLU A 67 -8.50 -9.59 3.71
CA GLU A 67 -8.22 -10.34 2.49
C GLU A 67 -7.19 -11.46 2.68
N GLU A 68 -6.73 -11.68 3.93
CA GLU A 68 -5.69 -12.65 4.29
C GLU A 68 -5.94 -14.06 3.74
N HIS A 69 -7.21 -14.47 3.71
CA HIS A 69 -7.62 -15.78 3.22
C HIS A 69 -7.20 -16.02 1.76
N PHE A 70 -7.12 -15.00 0.91
CA PHE A 70 -6.66 -15.17 -0.47
C PHE A 70 -5.17 -15.51 -0.56
N VAL A 71 -4.36 -14.89 0.31
CA VAL A 71 -2.91 -15.09 0.36
C VAL A 71 -2.56 -16.42 1.03
N THR A 72 -3.14 -16.70 2.20
CA THR A 72 -2.88 -17.95 2.94
C THR A 72 -3.27 -19.18 2.14
N ASN A 73 -4.42 -19.17 1.45
CA ASN A 73 -4.81 -20.24 0.53
C ASN A 73 -3.80 -20.45 -0.61
N ALA A 74 -3.24 -19.37 -1.15
CA ALA A 74 -2.25 -19.45 -2.23
C ALA A 74 -0.91 -20.02 -1.77
N LEU A 75 -0.54 -19.78 -0.51
CA LEU A 75 0.70 -20.25 0.10
C LEU A 75 0.56 -21.61 0.81
N GLY A 76 -0.64 -22.16 0.90
CA GLY A 76 -0.91 -23.39 1.67
C GLY A 76 -0.74 -23.19 3.18
N ARG A 77 -1.11 -22.00 3.68
CA ARG A 77 -1.03 -21.58 5.08
C ARG A 77 -2.43 -21.41 5.69
N GLN A 78 -2.50 -21.27 7.00
CA GLN A 78 -3.71 -20.96 7.74
C GLN A 78 -3.81 -19.46 8.01
N VAL A 79 -5.04 -18.94 8.06
CA VAL A 79 -5.32 -17.56 8.50
C VAL A 79 -4.85 -17.37 9.94
N GLY A 80 -4.16 -16.26 10.20
CA GLY A 80 -3.51 -15.91 11.47
C GLY A 80 -2.06 -16.41 11.59
N GLU A 81 -1.51 -17.12 10.58
CA GLU A 81 -0.08 -17.44 10.55
C GLU A 81 0.77 -16.21 10.19
N ASP A 82 1.96 -16.11 10.77
CA ASP A 82 2.94 -15.08 10.39
C ASP A 82 3.53 -15.38 9.01
N LEU A 83 3.09 -14.62 8.01
CA LEU A 83 3.54 -14.73 6.62
C LEU A 83 4.75 -13.86 6.29
N SER A 84 5.28 -13.08 7.24
CA SER A 84 6.38 -12.14 7.00
C SER A 84 7.64 -12.85 6.51
N GLY A 85 7.91 -14.04 7.04
CA GLY A 85 9.02 -14.91 6.58
C GLY A 85 8.84 -15.44 5.16
N GLN A 86 7.63 -15.38 4.60
CA GLN A 86 7.34 -15.70 3.20
C GLN A 86 7.28 -14.45 2.30
N GLY A 87 7.50 -13.26 2.86
CA GLY A 87 7.50 -11.99 2.12
C GLY A 87 6.14 -11.33 1.99
N PHE A 88 5.13 -11.75 2.76
CA PHE A 88 3.79 -11.16 2.72
C PHE A 88 3.47 -10.44 4.03
N PHE A 89 2.96 -9.22 3.92
CA PHE A 89 2.74 -8.33 5.06
C PHE A 89 1.33 -7.75 5.03
N ALA A 90 0.64 -7.79 6.17
CA ALA A 90 -0.74 -7.36 6.30
C ALA A 90 -0.85 -5.87 6.64
N CYS A 91 -1.67 -5.12 5.89
CA CYS A 91 -2.18 -3.82 6.29
C CYS A 91 -3.44 -4.01 7.15
N ARG A 92 -3.59 -3.25 8.24
CA ARG A 92 -4.69 -3.47 9.19
C ARG A 92 -6.06 -3.25 8.56
N ARG A 93 -6.25 -2.10 7.89
CA ARG A 93 -7.47 -1.77 7.17
C ARG A 93 -7.20 -1.79 5.67
N ASP A 94 -6.29 -0.91 5.26
CA ASP A 94 -5.69 -0.84 3.93
C ASP A 94 -4.46 0.07 4.01
N LEU A 95 -3.72 0.15 2.91
CA LEU A 95 -2.50 0.95 2.86
C LEU A 95 -2.77 2.45 3.03
N GLU A 96 -3.92 2.96 2.57
CA GLU A 96 -4.29 4.36 2.79
C GLU A 96 -4.46 4.68 4.29
N ASP A 97 -5.12 3.81 5.05
CA ASP A 97 -5.27 3.96 6.50
C ASP A 97 -3.92 3.92 7.21
N GLU A 98 -3.04 2.98 6.84
CA GLU A 98 -1.67 2.90 7.39
C GLU A 98 -0.93 4.24 7.21
N MET A 99 -1.00 4.83 6.01
CA MET A 99 -0.36 6.11 5.73
C MET A 99 -1.01 7.28 6.47
N ILE A 100 -2.34 7.28 6.62
CA ILE A 100 -3.05 8.30 7.40
C ILE A 100 -2.60 8.28 8.86
N ARG A 101 -2.45 7.09 9.46
CA ARG A 101 -1.97 6.95 10.84
C ARG A 101 -0.49 7.35 10.97
N ALA A 102 0.34 6.97 10.01
CA ALA A 102 1.77 7.26 9.99
C ALA A 102 2.08 8.76 9.84
N ILE A 103 1.45 9.42 8.86
CA ILE A 103 1.69 10.84 8.55
C ILE A 103 0.92 11.74 9.51
N GLY A 104 -0.27 11.31 9.94
CA GLY A 104 -1.19 12.08 10.76
C GLY A 104 -2.14 12.95 9.92
N ALA A 105 -3.42 12.96 10.33
CA ALA A 105 -4.49 13.62 9.59
C ALA A 105 -4.24 15.12 9.35
N ALA A 106 -3.71 15.85 10.34
CA ALA A 106 -3.43 17.28 10.19
C ALA A 106 -2.43 17.56 9.07
N ARG A 107 -1.34 16.79 9.02
CA ARG A 107 -0.32 16.93 7.99
C ARG A 107 -0.84 16.56 6.61
N ILE A 108 -1.69 15.53 6.52
CA ILE A 108 -2.34 15.18 5.25
C ILE A 108 -3.26 16.31 4.77
N VAL A 109 -4.00 16.98 5.65
CA VAL A 109 -4.83 18.14 5.26
C VAL A 109 -3.98 19.27 4.69
N GLU A 110 -2.80 19.55 5.26
CA GLU A 110 -1.85 20.51 4.68
C GLU A 110 -1.36 20.08 3.29
N ILE A 111 -1.11 18.79 3.09
CA ILE A 111 -0.75 18.23 1.78
C ILE A 111 -1.90 18.43 0.77
N LEU A 112 -3.15 18.21 1.18
CA LEU A 112 -4.32 18.48 0.33
C LEU A 112 -4.42 19.95 -0.07
N GLU A 113 -4.21 20.88 0.88
CA GLU A 113 -4.20 22.33 0.64
C GLU A 113 -3.10 22.71 -0.36
N ALA A 114 -1.86 22.25 -0.15
CA ALA A 114 -0.73 22.48 -1.06
C ALA A 114 -0.96 21.90 -2.47
N ASN A 115 -1.76 20.83 -2.57
CA ASN A 115 -2.12 20.18 -3.84
C ASN A 115 -3.41 20.70 -4.48
N GLY A 116 -4.00 21.78 -3.94
CA GLY A 116 -5.22 22.41 -4.46
C GLY A 116 -6.52 21.64 -4.22
N GLU A 117 -6.49 20.60 -3.38
CA GLU A 117 -7.64 19.75 -3.06
C GLU A 117 -8.30 20.13 -1.71
N GLY A 118 -7.72 21.04 -0.92
CA GLY A 118 -8.26 21.46 0.39
C GLY A 118 -9.71 21.98 0.32
N GLY A 119 -10.08 22.69 -0.75
CA GLY A 119 -11.46 23.11 -0.99
C GLY A 119 -12.43 21.94 -1.19
N LYS A 120 -12.03 20.92 -1.98
CA LYS A 120 -12.83 19.72 -2.23
C LYS A 120 -12.96 18.87 -0.97
N PHE A 121 -11.89 18.76 -0.19
CA PHE A 121 -11.93 18.07 1.09
C PHE A 121 -12.89 18.74 2.05
N ARG A 122 -12.83 20.08 2.20
CA ARG A 122 -13.81 20.83 3.00
C ARG A 122 -15.24 20.64 2.51
N THR A 123 -15.48 20.53 1.20
CA THR A 123 -16.81 20.18 0.69
C THR A 123 -17.28 18.82 1.21
N LEU A 124 -16.42 17.80 1.19
CA LEU A 124 -16.72 16.48 1.75
C LEU A 124 -16.98 16.57 3.26
N GLN A 125 -16.15 17.29 4.01
CA GLN A 125 -16.32 17.44 5.47
C GLN A 125 -17.65 18.09 5.86
N ASN A 126 -18.22 18.95 5.01
CA ASN A 126 -19.50 19.61 5.27
C ASN A 126 -20.71 18.75 4.89
N GLN A 127 -20.51 17.58 4.25
CA GLN A 127 -21.61 16.68 3.90
C GLN A 127 -22.23 16.09 5.18
N PRO A 128 -23.57 16.07 5.31
CA PRO A 128 -24.26 15.58 6.50
C PRO A 128 -23.84 14.16 6.92
N GLU A 129 -23.50 13.31 5.95
CA GLU A 129 -23.10 11.92 6.13
C GLU A 129 -21.71 11.78 6.78
N HIS A 130 -20.84 12.79 6.62
CA HIS A 130 -19.41 12.69 6.97
C HIS A 130 -18.96 13.71 8.03
N ARG A 131 -19.72 14.78 8.25
CA ARG A 131 -19.33 15.87 9.17
C ARG A 131 -19.08 15.45 10.63
N GLY A 132 -19.59 14.29 11.04
CA GLY A 132 -19.40 13.73 12.39
C GLY A 132 -18.32 12.64 12.47
N GLU A 133 -17.77 12.22 11.33
CA GLU A 133 -16.68 11.23 11.28
C GLU A 133 -15.36 11.88 11.76
N GLU A 134 -14.42 11.05 12.22
CA GLU A 134 -13.06 11.52 12.49
C GLU A 134 -12.39 12.00 11.19
N VAL A 135 -11.46 12.96 11.29
CA VAL A 135 -10.78 13.50 10.11
C VAL A 135 -10.03 12.40 9.34
N ALA A 136 -9.50 11.39 10.03
CA ALA A 136 -8.86 10.24 9.39
C ALA A 136 -9.83 9.46 8.48
N ASP A 137 -11.05 9.18 8.94
CA ASP A 137 -12.07 8.51 8.12
C ASP A 137 -12.55 9.38 6.95
N GLN A 138 -12.67 10.69 7.16
CA GLN A 138 -12.98 11.63 6.08
C GLN A 138 -11.89 11.64 5.00
N LEU A 139 -10.61 11.61 5.40
CA LEU A 139 -9.47 11.52 4.49
C LEU A 139 -9.45 10.20 3.73
N HIS A 140 -9.65 9.09 4.42
CA HIS A 140 -9.74 7.75 3.85
C HIS A 140 -10.80 7.71 2.74
N ARG A 141 -11.99 8.22 3.04
CA ARG A 141 -13.08 8.36 2.07
C ARG A 141 -12.72 9.30 0.93
N PHE A 142 -12.09 10.44 1.22
CA PHE A 142 -11.69 11.41 0.21
C PHE A 142 -10.77 10.78 -0.84
N PHE A 143 -9.81 9.96 -0.42
CA PHE A 143 -8.94 9.20 -1.33
C PHE A 143 -9.71 8.17 -2.15
N GLY A 144 -10.72 7.52 -1.58
CA GLY A 144 -11.56 6.53 -2.27
C GLY A 144 -12.52 7.06 -3.34
N THR A 145 -12.80 8.38 -3.40
CA THR A 145 -13.88 8.93 -4.25
C THR A 145 -13.57 9.03 -5.77
N ALA A 146 -12.35 8.76 -6.22
CA ALA A 146 -12.02 8.68 -7.65
C ALA A 146 -10.72 7.92 -7.91
N SER A 147 -10.71 6.99 -8.87
CA SER A 147 -9.54 6.15 -9.20
C SER A 147 -8.29 6.96 -9.55
N GLY A 148 -8.42 8.05 -10.32
CA GLY A 148 -7.29 8.93 -10.64
C GLY A 148 -6.74 9.71 -9.44
N ARG A 149 -7.58 10.00 -8.44
CA ARG A 149 -7.12 10.62 -7.18
C ARG A 149 -6.35 9.61 -6.35
N LYS A 150 -6.84 8.37 -6.26
CA LYS A 150 -6.24 7.30 -5.46
C LYS A 150 -4.79 7.04 -5.88
N ILE A 151 -4.52 6.91 -7.19
CA ILE A 151 -3.16 6.72 -7.72
C ILE A 151 -2.25 7.91 -7.39
N ARG A 152 -2.71 9.14 -7.70
CA ARG A 152 -1.93 10.36 -7.42
C ARG A 152 -1.54 10.47 -5.95
N TYR A 153 -2.48 10.16 -5.05
CA TYR A 153 -2.21 10.24 -3.62
C TYR A 153 -1.37 9.08 -3.09
N GLY A 154 -1.35 7.91 -3.75
CA GLY A 154 -0.35 6.88 -3.50
C GLY A 154 1.07 7.44 -3.56
N THR A 155 1.44 8.07 -4.69
CA THR A 155 2.75 8.72 -4.87
C THR A 155 3.00 9.81 -3.83
N ILE A 156 2.07 10.76 -3.67
CA ILE A 156 2.24 11.91 -2.76
C ILE A 156 2.44 11.45 -1.31
N LEU A 157 1.71 10.44 -0.85
CA LEU A 157 1.85 9.94 0.51
C LEU A 157 3.17 9.17 0.68
N GLY A 158 3.58 8.38 -0.33
CA GLY A 158 4.89 7.72 -0.35
C GLY A 158 6.07 8.71 -0.32
N GLU A 159 5.93 9.89 -0.94
CA GLU A 159 6.92 10.97 -0.88
C GLU A 159 6.89 11.79 0.41
N ALA A 160 5.72 11.86 1.07
CA ALA A 160 5.52 12.73 2.24
C ALA A 160 5.77 12.04 3.59
N VAL A 161 5.70 10.70 3.66
CA VAL A 161 5.95 9.98 4.92
C VAL A 161 7.40 10.17 5.36
N GLU A 162 7.63 10.45 6.63
CA GLU A 162 8.98 10.50 7.21
C GLU A 162 9.53 9.07 7.37
N LEU A 163 10.84 8.89 7.21
CA LEU A 163 11.45 7.56 7.23
C LEU A 163 11.23 6.82 8.56
N GLU A 164 11.19 7.56 9.66
CA GLU A 164 10.96 7.06 11.02
C GLU A 164 9.50 6.71 11.29
N SER A 165 8.58 7.14 10.41
CA SER A 165 7.14 6.94 10.53
C SER A 165 6.59 5.95 9.50
N ILE A 166 7.42 5.32 8.68
CA ILE A 166 6.95 4.35 7.68
C ILE A 166 6.21 3.20 8.39
N PRO A 167 5.01 2.81 7.94
CA PRO A 167 4.27 1.68 8.51
C PRO A 167 5.05 0.37 8.48
N ASP A 168 4.89 -0.45 9.53
CA ASP A 168 5.55 -1.76 9.67
C ASP A 168 5.38 -2.68 8.44
N PRO A 169 4.21 -2.78 7.78
CA PRO A 169 4.05 -3.62 6.59
C PRO A 169 4.96 -3.19 5.43
N LEU A 170 5.15 -1.88 5.23
CA LEU A 170 6.04 -1.33 4.21
C LEU A 170 7.51 -1.53 4.58
N ILE A 171 7.88 -1.33 5.85
CA ILE A 171 9.23 -1.64 6.34
C ILE A 171 9.55 -3.13 6.10
N GLY A 172 8.62 -4.01 6.46
CA GLY A 172 8.76 -5.45 6.27
C GLY A 172 8.97 -5.82 4.80
N LEU A 173 8.12 -5.29 3.91
CA LEU A 173 8.20 -5.53 2.46
C LEU A 173 9.55 -5.08 1.88
N LEU A 174 9.96 -3.85 2.18
CA LEU A 174 11.19 -3.27 1.65
C LEU A 174 12.42 -3.98 2.23
N THR A 175 12.39 -4.35 3.50
CA THR A 175 13.48 -5.10 4.15
C THR A 175 13.62 -6.51 3.57
N TRP A 176 12.50 -7.17 3.27
CA TRP A 176 12.49 -8.51 2.68
C TRP A 176 13.15 -8.58 1.30
N CYS A 177 13.25 -7.46 0.58
CA CYS A 177 13.92 -7.38 -0.70
C CYS A 177 15.43 -7.68 -0.61
N TRP A 178 16.06 -7.45 0.55
CA TRP A 178 17.49 -7.70 0.76
C TRP A 178 17.84 -9.11 1.25
N GLY A 179 16.87 -9.87 1.77
CA GLY A 179 17.07 -11.27 2.20
C GLY A 179 17.16 -12.22 1.02
#